data_AF-A0A838YXN9-F1
#
_entry.id   AF-A0A838YXN9-F1
#
_cell.length_a   1.000
_cell.length_b   1.000
_cell.length_c   1.000
_cell.angle_alpha   90.00
_cell.angle_beta   90.00
_cell.angle_gamma   90.00
#
_symmetry.space_group_name_H-M   'P 1'
#
loop_
_entity.id
_entity.type
_entity.pdbx_description
1 polymer ?
#
loop_
_entity_poly.entity_id
_entity_poly.type
_entity_poly.pdbx_seq_one_letter_code
_entity_poly.pdbx_strand_id
1 'polypeptide(L)'
;MSDDKISFSKEVAETLSIESAIILQKTKENKYKNISSIDKLITALKNELSFIDDSVIKNSINELARFRLLDNDLTEKKTASSNLKLPRASNFERNIITDKWKPSDEAIEVLRMGSVNSNFIESKLAEFKIYWLERGQQRNNWNSTFIDYIRR
;
A
#
# COMPACT_ATOMS: atom_id res chain seq x y z
N MET A 1 -2.90 36.03 1.19
CA MET A 1 -1.64 35.35 0.83
C MET A 1 -1.70 33.98 1.49
N SER A 2 -2.26 32.98 0.81
CA SER A 2 -2.26 31.61 1.33
C SER A 2 -0.84 31.09 1.20
N ASP A 3 -0.27 30.66 2.32
CA ASP A 3 1.10 30.17 2.40
C ASP A 3 1.10 28.73 1.83
N ASP A 4 1.11 28.61 0.49
CA ASP A 4 1.06 27.33 -0.23
C ASP A 4 2.39 26.57 -0.05
N LYS A 5 2.54 25.97 1.12
CA LYS A 5 3.70 25.17 1.51
C LYS A 5 3.59 23.75 0.98
N ILE A 6 4.58 23.35 0.20
CA ILE A 6 4.77 21.97 -0.23
C ILE A 6 5.83 21.34 0.69
N SER A 7 5.50 20.24 1.34
CA SER A 7 6.43 19.51 2.22
C SER A 7 6.44 18.02 1.84
N PHE A 8 7.64 17.45 1.81
CA PHE A 8 7.89 16.04 1.55
C PHE A 8 9.17 15.61 2.29
N SER A 9 9.36 14.32 2.49
CA SER A 9 10.58 13.83 3.16
C SER A 9 11.79 13.87 2.23
N LYS A 10 12.97 14.05 2.83
CA LYS A 10 14.25 14.03 2.11
C LYS A 10 14.43 12.74 1.30
N GLU A 11 14.11 11.60 1.91
CA GLU A 11 14.20 10.27 1.29
C GLU A 11 13.32 10.13 0.03
N VAL A 12 12.15 10.77 0.02
CA VAL A 12 11.25 10.76 -1.14
C VAL A 12 11.86 11.52 -2.31
N ALA A 13 12.45 12.70 -2.05
CA ALA A 13 13.13 13.47 -3.10
C ALA A 13 14.41 12.79 -3.61
N GLU A 14 15.15 12.12 -2.73
CA GLU A 14 16.32 11.33 -3.12
C GLU A 14 15.96 10.14 -4.01
N THR A 15 14.78 9.54 -3.80
CA THR A 15 14.35 8.35 -4.54
C THR A 15 13.64 8.69 -5.86
N LEU A 16 12.79 9.72 -5.85
CA LEU A 16 11.87 10.02 -6.97
C LEU A 16 12.21 11.30 -7.71
N SER A 17 13.30 12.00 -7.39
CA SER A 17 13.57 13.40 -7.76
C SER A 17 12.69 14.42 -7.03
N ILE A 18 13.13 15.69 -7.06
CA ILE A 18 12.46 16.81 -6.38
C ILE A 18 11.12 17.09 -7.05
N GLU A 19 11.07 17.05 -8.38
CA GLU A 19 9.92 17.37 -9.19
C GLU A 19 8.81 16.34 -8.99
N SER A 20 9.15 15.05 -8.99
CA SER A 20 8.16 14.00 -8.71
C SER A 20 7.72 14.01 -7.25
N ALA A 21 8.59 14.39 -6.30
CA ALA A 21 8.20 14.56 -4.89
C ALA A 21 7.20 15.70 -4.69
N ILE A 22 7.41 16.84 -5.37
CA ILE A 22 6.48 17.97 -5.39
C ILE A 22 5.14 17.55 -5.99
N ILE A 23 5.16 16.89 -7.15
CA ILE A 23 3.96 16.44 -7.85
C ILE A 23 3.19 15.42 -7.00
N LEU A 24 3.88 14.43 -6.43
CA LEU A 24 3.28 13.43 -5.54
C LEU A 24 2.60 14.08 -4.33
N GLN A 25 3.23 15.11 -3.76
CA GLN A 25 2.64 15.82 -2.64
C GLN A 25 1.36 16.56 -3.06
N LYS A 26 1.37 17.19 -4.24
CA LYS A 26 0.19 17.87 -4.78
C LYS A 26 -0.94 16.91 -5.11
N THR A 27 -0.66 15.76 -5.71
CA THR A 27 -1.69 14.77 -6.02
C THR A 27 -2.38 14.18 -4.78
N LYS A 28 -1.75 14.25 -3.60
CA LYS A 28 -2.37 13.85 -2.32
C LYS A 28 -3.39 14.86 -1.79
N GLU A 29 -3.37 16.11 -2.25
CA GLU A 29 -4.36 17.09 -1.84
C GLU A 29 -5.76 16.69 -2.34
N ASN A 30 -6.81 16.96 -1.55
CA ASN A 30 -8.18 16.53 -1.86
C ASN A 30 -8.71 17.06 -3.21
N LYS A 31 -8.10 18.13 -3.75
CA LYS A 31 -8.43 18.70 -5.06
C LYS A 31 -8.14 17.72 -6.22
N TYR A 32 -7.13 16.86 -6.05
CA TYR A 32 -6.62 15.98 -7.11
C TYR A 32 -7.11 14.54 -7.01
N LYS A 33 -7.65 14.13 -5.86
CA LYS A 33 -8.19 12.78 -5.61
C LYS A 33 -9.36 12.38 -6.51
N ASN A 34 -10.13 13.36 -7.02
CA ASN A 34 -11.28 13.11 -7.90
C ASN A 34 -10.95 13.19 -9.40
N ILE A 35 -9.67 13.35 -9.75
CA ILE A 35 -9.28 13.43 -11.15
C ILE A 35 -9.14 12.00 -11.70
N SER A 36 -10.11 11.57 -12.52
CA SER A 36 -10.09 10.26 -13.19
C SER A 36 -9.31 10.24 -14.52
N SER A 37 -8.62 11.33 -14.91
CA SER A 37 -7.86 11.35 -16.19
C SER A 37 -6.50 12.02 -16.05
N ILE A 38 -5.46 11.37 -16.58
CA ILE A 38 -4.07 11.87 -16.58
C ILE A 38 -3.98 13.24 -17.26
N ASP A 39 -4.66 13.45 -18.39
CA ASP A 39 -4.61 14.73 -19.12
C ASP A 39 -5.20 15.89 -18.31
N LYS A 40 -6.27 15.62 -17.55
CA LYS A 40 -6.86 16.61 -16.63
C LYS A 40 -5.90 16.91 -15.48
N LEU A 41 -5.21 15.90 -14.96
CA LEU A 41 -4.22 16.04 -13.90
C LEU A 41 -3.01 16.86 -14.38
N ILE A 42 -2.49 16.58 -15.58
CA ILE A 42 -1.40 17.35 -16.21
C ILE A 42 -1.83 18.82 -16.38
N THR A 43 -3.03 19.06 -16.90
CA THR A 43 -3.52 20.44 -17.13
C THR A 43 -3.69 21.20 -15.81
N ALA A 44 -4.20 20.54 -14.76
CA ALA A 44 -4.35 21.15 -13.46
C ALA A 44 -3.00 21.43 -12.77
N LEU A 45 -2.07 20.47 -12.83
CA LEU A 45 -0.72 20.64 -12.29
C LEU A 45 0.06 21.72 -13.04
N LYS A 46 -0.08 21.83 -14.36
CA LYS A 46 0.55 22.88 -15.16
C LYS A 46 0.13 24.28 -14.71
N ASN A 47 -1.16 24.46 -14.38
CA ASN A 47 -1.66 25.74 -13.92
C ASN A 47 -1.16 26.10 -12.51
N GLU A 48 -0.95 25.11 -11.64
CA GLU A 48 -0.49 25.33 -10.26
C GLU A 48 1.05 25.37 -10.15
N LEU A 49 1.75 24.59 -10.96
CA LEU A 49 3.20 24.43 -10.98
C LEU A 49 3.78 25.06 -12.26
N SER A 50 3.55 26.36 -12.45
CA SER A 50 4.05 27.11 -13.62
C SER A 50 5.59 27.16 -13.73
N PHE A 51 6.29 26.72 -12.68
CA PHE A 51 7.74 26.60 -12.61
C PHE A 51 8.30 25.23 -13.06
N ILE A 52 7.44 24.26 -13.40
CA ILE A 52 7.85 22.95 -13.90
C ILE A 52 7.43 22.80 -15.36
N ASP A 53 8.36 22.35 -16.21
CA ASP A 53 8.09 22.09 -17.62
C ASP A 53 7.07 20.96 -17.84
N ASP A 54 6.26 21.09 -18.90
CA ASP A 54 5.25 20.10 -19.30
C ASP A 54 5.85 18.69 -19.47
N SER A 55 7.05 18.61 -20.02
CA SER A 55 7.78 17.35 -20.24
C SER A 55 8.17 16.68 -18.92
N VAL A 56 8.57 17.49 -17.92
CA VAL A 56 8.95 17.00 -16.60
C VAL A 56 7.73 16.54 -15.84
N ILE A 57 6.62 17.31 -15.88
CA ILE A 57 5.34 16.90 -15.27
C ILE A 57 4.89 15.53 -15.82
N LYS A 58 4.93 15.34 -17.14
CA LYS A 58 4.59 14.07 -17.78
C LYS A 58 5.51 12.94 -17.36
N ASN A 59 6.82 13.18 -17.32
CA ASN A 59 7.79 12.15 -16.94
C ASN A 59 7.62 11.74 -15.47
N SER A 60 7.45 12.72 -14.58
CA SER A 60 7.18 12.51 -13.16
C SER A 60 5.87 11.76 -12.93
N ILE A 61 4.78 12.09 -13.64
CA ILE A 61 3.51 11.33 -13.52
C ILE A 61 3.71 9.89 -13.97
N ASN A 62 4.44 9.65 -15.07
CA ASN A 62 4.76 8.31 -15.51
C ASN A 62 5.63 7.55 -14.50
N GLU A 63 6.61 8.22 -13.90
CA GLU A 63 7.45 7.67 -12.83
C GLU A 63 6.58 7.28 -11.62
N LEU A 64 5.72 8.19 -11.14
CA LEU A 64 4.80 7.92 -10.05
C LEU A 64 3.80 6.80 -10.36
N ALA A 65 3.32 6.71 -11.61
CA ALA A 65 2.46 5.63 -12.08
C ALA A 65 3.19 4.28 -12.09
N ARG A 66 4.47 4.25 -12.52
CA ARG A 66 5.31 3.04 -12.44
C ARG A 66 5.46 2.55 -11.00
N PHE A 67 5.60 3.46 -10.05
CA PHE A 67 5.66 3.15 -8.62
C PHE A 67 4.29 2.95 -7.95
N ARG A 68 3.18 3.03 -8.71
CA ARG A 68 1.80 2.95 -8.21
C ARG A 68 1.50 3.91 -7.05
N LEU A 69 2.12 5.09 -7.09
CA LEU A 69 1.89 6.16 -6.12
C LEU A 69 0.72 7.07 -6.47
N LEU A 70 0.09 6.84 -7.63
CA LEU A 70 -1.14 7.50 -8.09
C LEU A 70 -2.32 6.53 -7.99
N ASP A 71 -3.51 7.07 -7.73
CA ASP A 71 -4.74 6.29 -7.67
C ASP A 71 -4.93 5.46 -8.95
N ASN A 72 -5.13 4.15 -8.78
CA ASN A 72 -5.16 3.12 -9.83
C ASN A 72 -6.13 3.39 -10.99
N ASP A 73 -7.06 4.33 -10.83
CA ASP A 73 -8.07 4.68 -11.83
C ASP A 73 -7.48 5.53 -12.98
N LEU A 74 -6.33 6.17 -12.74
CA LEU A 74 -5.64 7.02 -13.72
C LEU A 74 -4.81 6.22 -14.72
N THR A 75 -4.39 5.00 -14.39
CA THR A 75 -3.51 4.20 -15.24
C THR A 75 -4.33 3.32 -16.16
N GLU A 76 -4.47 3.74 -17.42
CA GLU A 76 -4.94 2.84 -18.46
C GLU A 76 -4.12 1.55 -18.47
N LYS A 77 -4.84 0.41 -18.48
CA LYS A 77 -4.31 -0.94 -18.56
C LYS A 77 -3.41 -1.10 -19.79
N LYS A 78 -2.10 -0.89 -19.64
CA LYS A 78 -1.09 -1.42 -20.56
C LYS A 78 -0.10 -2.31 -19.82
N THR A 79 -0.46 -3.59 -19.81
CA THR A 79 0.40 -4.77 -20.03
C THR A 79 1.88 -4.66 -19.66
N ALA A 80 2.25 -5.22 -18.52
CA ALA A 80 3.36 -6.16 -18.43
C ALA A 80 3.28 -6.88 -17.09
N SER A 81 3.02 -8.18 -17.15
CA SER A 81 3.13 -9.14 -16.06
C SER A 81 4.58 -9.19 -15.56
N SER A 82 5.00 -8.22 -14.76
CA SER A 82 6.14 -8.40 -13.88
C SER A 82 5.58 -8.74 -12.50
N ASN A 83 5.83 -9.98 -12.07
CA ASN A 83 5.62 -10.47 -10.72
C ASN A 83 6.60 -9.79 -9.75
N LEU A 84 6.66 -8.45 -9.76
CA LEU A 84 7.25 -7.70 -8.68
C LEU A 84 6.20 -7.66 -7.58
N LYS A 85 6.17 -8.74 -6.79
CA LYS A 85 5.81 -8.62 -5.37
C LYS A 85 6.85 -7.67 -4.76
N LEU A 86 6.63 -6.36 -4.96
CA LEU A 86 7.03 -5.38 -3.96
C LEU A 86 6.51 -5.93 -2.63
N PRO A 87 7.26 -5.85 -1.52
CA PRO A 87 6.66 -6.05 -0.21
C PRO A 87 5.54 -5.02 -0.14
N ARG A 88 4.33 -5.47 -0.50
CA ARG A 88 3.08 -4.78 -0.28
C ARG A 88 3.26 -4.25 1.11
N ALA A 89 3.09 -2.95 1.33
CA ALA A 89 2.88 -2.44 2.66
C ALA A 89 1.69 -3.24 3.20
N SER A 90 2.00 -4.37 3.84
CA SER A 90 1.07 -5.46 4.04
C SER A 90 0.37 -5.05 5.30
N ASN A 91 -0.66 -4.24 5.15
CA ASN A 91 -1.53 -3.83 6.25
C ASN A 91 -0.71 -3.46 7.50
N PHE A 92 0.05 -2.37 7.43
CA PHE A 92 0.50 -1.69 8.65
C PHE A 92 -0.66 -1.03 9.41
N GLU A 93 -1.90 -1.25 8.94
CA GLU A 93 -3.10 -1.01 9.69
C GLU A 93 -3.21 -2.08 10.79
N ARG A 94 -3.08 -1.63 12.05
CA ARG A 94 -3.33 -2.46 13.22
C ARG A 94 -4.81 -2.83 13.23
N ASN A 95 -5.13 -3.99 12.66
CA ASN A 95 -6.50 -4.46 12.52
C ASN A 95 -6.84 -5.39 13.68
N ILE A 96 -8.07 -5.28 14.18
CA ILE A 96 -8.65 -6.28 15.06
C ILE A 96 -8.83 -7.56 14.23
N ILE A 97 -8.57 -8.71 14.81
CA ILE A 97 -8.86 -9.98 14.14
C ILE A 97 -10.36 -10.02 13.80
N THR A 98 -10.70 -10.43 12.60
CA THR A 98 -12.10 -10.61 12.19
C THR A 98 -12.43 -12.10 12.17
N ASP A 99 -13.69 -12.48 12.31
CA ASP A 99 -14.07 -13.90 12.21
C ASP A 99 -13.77 -14.49 10.81
N LYS A 100 -13.71 -13.65 9.79
CA LYS A 100 -13.32 -14.03 8.42
C LYS A 100 -11.80 -14.14 8.23
N TRP A 101 -11.00 -13.79 9.23
CA TRP A 101 -9.55 -13.83 9.12
C TRP A 101 -9.06 -15.27 8.91
N LYS A 102 -8.10 -15.42 8.00
CA LYS A 102 -7.39 -16.66 7.74
C LYS A 102 -5.89 -16.37 7.63
N PRO A 103 -5.02 -17.28 8.08
CA PRO A 103 -3.58 -17.15 7.88
C PRO A 103 -3.25 -17.15 6.39
N SER A 104 -2.19 -16.45 6.00
CA SER A 104 -1.72 -16.46 4.62
C SER A 104 -1.18 -17.84 4.23
N ASP A 105 -1.15 -18.14 2.93
CA ASP A 105 -0.65 -19.42 2.42
C ASP A 105 0.80 -19.67 2.87
N GLU A 106 1.61 -18.61 2.96
CA GLU A 106 2.99 -18.71 3.48
C GLU A 106 3.02 -19.14 4.95
N ALA A 107 2.11 -18.62 5.79
CA ALA A 107 2.03 -18.99 7.19
C ALA A 107 1.60 -20.45 7.37
N ILE A 108 0.65 -20.93 6.56
CA ILE A 108 0.23 -22.33 6.59
C ILE A 108 1.36 -23.24 6.09
N GLU A 109 2.11 -22.83 5.06
CA GLU A 109 3.26 -23.58 4.59
C GLU A 109 4.34 -23.74 5.67
N VAL A 110 4.66 -22.67 6.42
CA VAL A 110 5.60 -22.74 7.55
C VAL A 110 5.14 -23.75 8.60
N LEU A 111 3.84 -23.84 8.88
CA LEU A 111 3.27 -24.83 9.79
C LEU A 111 3.36 -26.25 9.24
N ARG A 112 3.08 -26.44 7.95
CA ARG A 112 3.23 -27.74 7.27
C ARG A 112 4.67 -28.23 7.25
N MET A 113 5.64 -27.35 7.00
CA MET A 113 7.07 -27.66 7.12
C MET A 113 7.43 -28.13 8.53
N GLY A 114 6.73 -27.64 9.55
CA GLY A 114 6.82 -28.10 10.94
C GLY A 114 6.09 -29.42 11.22
N SER A 115 5.66 -30.17 10.21
CA SER A 115 4.87 -31.41 10.33
C SER A 115 3.51 -31.23 11.03
N VAL A 116 2.94 -30.02 11.01
CA VAL A 116 1.61 -29.77 11.56
C VAL A 116 0.54 -30.19 10.54
N ASN A 117 -0.40 -31.03 10.96
CA ASN A 117 -1.49 -31.51 10.12
C ASN A 117 -2.54 -30.41 9.87
N SER A 118 -3.05 -30.30 8.64
CA SER A 118 -4.10 -29.33 8.26
C SER A 118 -5.32 -29.35 9.17
N ASN A 119 -5.77 -30.53 9.61
CA ASN A 119 -6.93 -30.66 10.51
C ASN A 119 -6.66 -30.00 11.88
N PHE A 120 -5.42 -30.10 12.36
CA PHE A 120 -5.00 -29.45 13.60
C PHE A 120 -4.94 -27.93 13.44
N ILE A 121 -4.44 -27.45 12.30
CA ILE A 121 -4.39 -26.03 11.96
C ILE A 121 -5.81 -25.43 11.92
N GLU A 122 -6.77 -26.10 11.28
CA GLU A 122 -8.16 -25.63 11.21
C GLU A 122 -8.83 -25.58 12.59
N SER A 123 -8.63 -26.60 13.42
CA SER A 123 -9.13 -26.62 14.79
C SER A 123 -8.55 -25.47 15.62
N LYS A 124 -7.23 -25.26 15.54
CA LYS A 124 -6.55 -24.17 16.25
C LYS A 124 -6.88 -22.80 15.71
N LEU A 125 -7.19 -22.67 14.42
CA LEU A 125 -7.62 -21.41 13.82
C LEU A 125 -8.94 -20.94 14.42
N ALA A 126 -9.91 -21.84 14.59
CA ALA A 126 -11.18 -21.51 15.22
C ALA A 126 -10.99 -21.00 16.66
N GLU A 127 -10.20 -21.73 17.46
CA GLU A 127 -9.87 -21.37 18.85
C GLU A 127 -9.15 -20.01 18.93
N PHE A 128 -8.15 -19.80 18.05
CA PHE A 128 -7.38 -18.56 17.98
C PHE A 128 -8.26 -17.35 17.64
N LYS A 129 -9.17 -17.49 16.68
CA LYS A 129 -10.10 -16.41 16.30
C LYS A 129 -10.97 -16.01 17.48
N ILE A 130 -11.58 -16.97 18.18
CA ILE A 130 -12.45 -16.69 19.33
C ILE A 130 -11.68 -15.93 20.41
N TYR A 131 -10.52 -16.46 20.81
CA TYR A 131 -9.70 -15.84 21.86
C TYR A 131 -9.33 -14.39 21.55
N TRP A 132 -8.89 -14.12 20.32
CA TRP A 132 -8.41 -12.79 19.94
C TRP A 132 -9.55 -11.82 19.58
N LEU A 133 -10.70 -12.33 19.13
CA LEU A 133 -11.91 -11.54 18.91
C LEU A 133 -12.46 -11.02 20.25
N GLU A 134 -12.50 -11.87 21.29
CA GLU A 134 -12.91 -11.48 22.64
C GLU A 134 -11.95 -10.46 23.28
N ARG A 135 -10.64 -10.59 22.98
CA ARG A 135 -9.62 -9.66 23.47
C ARG A 135 -9.64 -8.29 22.79
N GLY A 136 -10.21 -8.17 21.58
CA GLY A 136 -10.31 -6.91 20.84
C GLY A 136 -8.97 -6.22 20.53
N GLN A 137 -7.85 -6.93 20.60
CA GLN A 137 -6.53 -6.32 20.39
C GLN A 137 -6.29 -6.01 18.92
N GLN A 138 -5.68 -4.86 18.64
CA GLN A 138 -5.25 -4.47 17.31
C GLN A 138 -3.79 -4.88 17.09
N ARG A 139 -3.54 -5.74 16.10
CA ARG A 139 -2.19 -6.20 15.73
C ARG A 139 -1.99 -6.17 14.22
N ASN A 140 -0.75 -6.02 13.80
CA ASN A 140 -0.33 -6.08 12.39
C ASN A 140 0.36 -7.42 12.05
N ASN A 141 0.55 -8.31 13.03
CA ASN A 141 1.35 -9.54 12.91
C ASN A 141 0.56 -10.82 13.25
N TRP A 142 -0.71 -10.89 12.83
CA TRP A 142 -1.58 -12.05 13.10
C TRP A 142 -1.02 -13.37 12.57
N ASN A 143 -0.37 -13.38 11.40
CA ASN A 143 0.25 -14.58 10.84
C ASN A 143 1.35 -15.15 11.76
N SER A 144 2.30 -14.32 12.17
CA SER A 144 3.38 -14.74 13.08
C SER A 144 2.84 -15.14 14.45
N THR A 145 1.88 -14.37 14.98
CA THR A 145 1.23 -14.68 16.26
C THR A 145 0.52 -16.03 16.23
N PHE A 146 -0.10 -16.39 15.09
CA PHE A 146 -0.75 -17.68 14.91
C PHE A 146 0.25 -18.83 14.81
N ILE A 147 1.37 -18.63 14.10
CA ILE A 147 2.45 -19.62 14.03
C ILE A 147 3.02 -19.89 15.42
N ASP A 148 3.31 -18.83 16.19
CA ASP A 148 3.83 -18.95 17.54
C ASP A 148 2.82 -19.62 18.48
N TYR A 149 1.52 -19.34 18.30
CA TYR A 149 0.45 -19.99 19.07
C TYR A 149 0.38 -21.50 18.81
N ILE A 150 0.57 -21.95 17.56
CA ILE A 150 0.56 -23.38 17.23
C ILE A 150 1.84 -24.09 17.69
N ARG A 151 2.98 -23.41 17.69
CA ARG A 151 4.27 -23.97 18.12
C ARG A 151 4.40 -24.12 19.64
N ARG A 152 3.47 -23.56 20.41
CA ARG A 152 3.55 -23.47 21.87
C ARG A 152 2.89 -24.65 22.58
#